data_AF-A0A946BVX6-F1
#
_entry.id   AF-A0A946BVX6-F1
#
_cell.length_a   1.000
_cell.length_b   1.000
_cell.length_c   1.000
_cell.angle_alpha   90.00
_cell.angle_beta   90.00
_cell.angle_gamma   90.00
#
_symmetry.space_group_name_H-M   'P 1'
#
loop_
_entity.id
_entity.type
_entity.pdbx_description
1 polymer ?
#
loop_
_entity_poly.entity_id
_entity_poly.type
_entity_poly.pdbx_seq_one_letter_code
_entity_poly.pdbx_strand_id
1 'polypeptide(L)'
;MSLDSPRSVIAERLIDVEASLRQLNLWAAEPPALHALQSEQPFAIDTLAFEQWLQFIFLPTLYQVLERGAALPDRSAIAPMAEETLGKRQLPIANLIATLRDLDRLITQTD
;
A
#
# COMPACT_ATOMS: atom_id res chain seq x y z
N MET A 1 -12.57 19.86 -17.66
CA MET A 1 -12.74 18.41 -17.48
C MET A 1 -12.10 18.09 -16.14
N SER A 2 -12.84 18.31 -15.05
CA SER A 2 -12.31 18.17 -13.69
C SER A 2 -12.33 16.67 -13.36
N LEU A 3 -11.21 15.99 -13.62
CA LEU A 3 -11.07 14.54 -13.46
C LEU A 3 -10.52 14.14 -12.08
N ASP A 4 -10.28 15.08 -11.17
CA ASP A 4 -9.67 14.75 -9.89
C ASP A 4 -10.72 14.42 -8.84
N SER A 5 -11.47 13.33 -9.05
CA SER A 5 -12.20 12.72 -7.94
C SER A 5 -11.19 12.13 -6.95
N PRO A 6 -11.36 12.27 -5.62
CA PRO A 6 -10.41 11.76 -4.63
C PRO A 6 -10.02 10.30 -4.85
N ARG A 7 -10.99 9.47 -5.31
CA ARG A 7 -10.79 8.07 -5.67
C ARG A 7 -9.84 7.85 -6.87
N SER A 8 -9.86 8.73 -7.87
CA SER A 8 -8.94 8.66 -9.02
C SER A 8 -7.50 8.92 -8.57
N VAL A 9 -7.30 9.94 -7.72
CA VAL A 9 -5.98 10.26 -7.16
C VAL A 9 -5.44 9.11 -6.31
N ILE A 10 -6.30 8.45 -5.53
CA ILE A 10 -5.91 7.24 -4.80
C ILE A 10 -5.47 6.14 -5.78
N ALA A 11 -6.25 5.87 -6.84
CA ALA A 11 -5.90 4.85 -7.84
C ALA A 11 -4.53 5.13 -8.49
N GLU A 12 -4.25 6.37 -8.85
CA GLU A 12 -2.94 6.79 -9.38
C GLU A 12 -1.81 6.52 -8.38
N ARG A 13 -2.01 6.85 -7.09
CA ARG A 13 -1.01 6.58 -6.06
C ARG A 13 -0.78 5.08 -5.82
N LEU A 14 -1.81 4.23 -5.98
CA LEU A 14 -1.64 2.78 -5.91
C LEU A 14 -0.73 2.27 -7.04
N ILE A 15 -0.87 2.83 -8.25
CA ILE A 15 0.01 2.53 -9.39
C ILE A 15 1.44 3.00 -9.11
N ASP A 16 1.60 4.20 -8.53
CA ASP A 16 2.92 4.73 -8.14
C ASP A 16 3.63 3.86 -7.09
N VAL A 17 2.87 3.26 -6.15
CA VAL A 17 3.40 2.29 -5.17
C VAL A 17 3.88 1.03 -5.88
N GLU A 18 3.07 0.43 -6.75
CA GLU A 18 3.46 -0.75 -7.53
C GLU A 18 4.73 -0.50 -8.35
N ALA A 19 4.78 0.63 -9.06
CA ALA A 19 5.95 1.02 -9.84
C ALA A 19 7.21 1.17 -8.95
N SER A 20 7.07 1.82 -7.80
CA SER A 20 8.16 2.00 -6.85
C SER A 20 8.67 0.66 -6.29
N LEU A 21 7.77 -0.25 -5.90
CA LEU A 21 8.14 -1.58 -5.43
C LEU A 21 8.92 -2.37 -6.48
N ARG A 22 8.50 -2.29 -7.75
CA ARG A 22 9.22 -2.93 -8.87
C ARG A 22 10.60 -2.32 -9.10
N GLN A 23 10.70 -1.00 -9.14
CA GLN A 23 11.98 -0.29 -9.31
C GLN A 23 12.98 -0.61 -8.19
N LEU A 24 12.48 -0.81 -6.98
CA LEU A 24 13.29 -1.16 -5.81
C LEU A 24 13.60 -2.66 -5.71
N ASN A 25 13.16 -3.49 -6.66
CA ASN A 25 13.22 -4.95 -6.62
C ASN A 25 12.57 -5.56 -5.35
N LEU A 26 11.54 -4.91 -4.83
CA LEU A 26 10.74 -5.37 -3.69
C LEU A 26 9.45 -6.08 -4.13
N TRP A 27 9.12 -6.03 -5.42
CA TRP A 27 7.97 -6.73 -5.98
C TRP A 27 8.26 -8.23 -6.08
N ALA A 28 7.48 -9.04 -5.37
CA ALA A 28 7.60 -10.49 -5.40
C ALA A 28 7.03 -11.05 -6.70
N ALA A 29 7.78 -11.97 -7.32
CA ALA A 29 7.35 -12.67 -8.53
C ALA A 29 6.27 -13.73 -8.23
N GLU A 30 6.32 -14.35 -7.06
CA GLU A 30 5.41 -15.39 -6.62
C GLU A 30 4.62 -14.95 -5.38
N PRO A 31 3.33 -15.32 -5.27
CA PRO A 31 2.55 -15.06 -4.08
C PRO A 31 3.09 -15.85 -2.87
N PRO A 32 2.98 -15.29 -1.65
CA PRO A 32 3.28 -16.03 -0.43
C PRO A 32 2.26 -17.16 -0.22
N ALA A 33 2.58 -18.07 0.69
CA ALA A 33 1.69 -19.18 1.02
C ALA A 33 0.32 -18.67 1.51
N LEU A 34 -0.76 -19.39 1.17
CA LEU A 34 -2.13 -18.99 1.54
C LEU A 34 -2.31 -18.73 3.04
N HIS A 35 -1.69 -19.54 3.90
CA HIS A 35 -1.76 -19.35 5.35
C HIS A 35 -1.13 -18.02 5.79
N ALA A 36 -0.11 -17.53 5.08
CA ALA A 36 0.55 -16.26 5.40
C ALA A 36 -0.34 -15.06 5.06
N LEU A 37 -1.20 -15.18 4.05
CA LEU A 37 -2.20 -14.17 3.66
C LEU A 37 -3.40 -14.12 4.64
N GLN A 38 -3.52 -15.10 5.52
CA GLN A 38 -4.63 -15.24 6.47
C GLN A 38 -4.27 -14.80 7.90
N SER A 39 -3.13 -14.10 8.09
CA SER A 39 -2.77 -13.57 9.41
C SER A 39 -3.79 -12.55 9.89
N GLU A 40 -4.15 -12.63 11.17
CA GLU A 40 -5.02 -11.68 11.86
C GLU A 40 -4.22 -10.53 12.50
N GLN A 41 -2.89 -10.58 12.49
CA GLN A 41 -2.04 -9.53 13.03
C GLN A 41 -2.04 -8.30 12.12
N PRO A 42 -1.87 -7.08 12.67
CA PRO A 42 -1.74 -5.88 11.86
C PRO A 42 -0.56 -6.01 10.90
N PHE A 43 -0.79 -5.66 9.63
CA PHE A 43 0.18 -5.78 8.55
C PHE A 43 0.69 -7.21 8.28
N ALA A 44 0.04 -8.25 8.85
CA ALA A 44 0.51 -9.63 8.80
C ALA A 44 2.01 -9.76 9.18
N ILE A 45 2.47 -8.96 10.15
CA ILE A 45 3.89 -8.79 10.49
C ILE A 45 4.57 -10.10 10.93
N ASP A 46 3.79 -11.07 11.37
CA ASP A 46 4.24 -12.40 11.80
C ASP A 46 4.46 -13.36 10.62
N THR A 47 3.80 -13.16 9.48
CA THR A 47 3.80 -14.09 8.35
C THR A 47 4.34 -13.51 7.05
N LEU A 48 4.37 -12.19 6.88
CA LEU A 48 4.74 -11.52 5.63
C LEU A 48 5.84 -10.47 5.83
N ALA A 49 6.70 -10.36 4.82
CA ALA A 49 7.48 -9.14 4.66
C ALA A 49 6.54 -7.97 4.31
N PHE A 50 6.88 -6.76 4.76
CA PHE A 50 6.01 -5.60 4.58
C PHE A 50 5.69 -5.30 3.11
N GLU A 51 6.67 -5.45 2.21
CA GLU A 51 6.48 -5.32 0.76
C GLU A 51 5.52 -6.37 0.17
N GLN A 52 5.49 -7.58 0.74
CA GLN A 52 4.54 -8.63 0.34
C GLN A 52 3.14 -8.31 0.84
N TRP A 53 3.02 -7.81 2.08
CA TRP A 53 1.74 -7.32 2.59
C TRP A 53 1.20 -6.17 1.72
N LEU A 54 2.06 -5.23 1.31
CA LEU A 54 1.69 -4.15 0.39
C LEU A 54 1.14 -4.72 -0.93
N GLN A 55 1.90 -5.62 -1.55
CA GLN A 55 1.58 -6.18 -2.86
C GLN A 55 0.32 -7.05 -2.86
N PHE A 56 0.19 -7.98 -1.90
CA PHE A 56 -0.81 -9.05 -1.97
C PHE A 56 -2.04 -8.82 -1.11
N ILE A 57 -2.00 -7.87 -0.17
CA ILE A 57 -3.14 -7.53 0.68
C ILE A 57 -3.55 -6.08 0.42
N PHE A 58 -2.67 -5.12 0.70
CA PHE A 58 -3.07 -3.71 0.67
C PHE A 58 -3.51 -3.21 -0.70
N LEU A 59 -2.68 -3.36 -1.74
CA LEU A 59 -3.01 -2.93 -3.11
C LEU A 59 -4.32 -3.55 -3.62
N PRO A 60 -4.50 -4.90 -3.64
CA PRO A 60 -5.72 -5.50 -4.15
C PRO A 60 -6.96 -5.14 -3.32
N THR A 61 -6.83 -5.02 -1.99
CA THR A 61 -7.94 -4.57 -1.14
C THR A 61 -8.40 -3.16 -1.52
N LEU A 62 -7.48 -2.21 -1.71
CA LEU A 62 -7.83 -0.85 -2.07
C LEU A 62 -8.39 -0.75 -3.48
N TYR A 63 -7.84 -1.48 -4.46
CA TYR A 63 -8.44 -1.54 -5.80
C TYR A 63 -9.89 -2.04 -5.75
N GLN A 64 -10.17 -3.10 -4.98
CA GLN A 64 -11.55 -3.58 -4.83
C GLN A 64 -12.49 -2.57 -4.16
N VAL A 65 -12.01 -1.82 -3.16
CA VAL A 65 -12.79 -0.75 -2.52
C VAL A 65 -13.15 0.34 -3.53
N LEU A 66 -12.18 0.75 -4.36
CA LEU A 66 -12.39 1.75 -5.40
C LEU A 66 -13.36 1.26 -6.48
N GLU A 67 -13.16 0.05 -7.00
CA GLU A 67 -14.02 -0.57 -8.01
C GLU A 67 -15.47 -0.72 -7.55
N ARG A 68 -15.68 -1.09 -6.29
CA ARG A 68 -17.01 -1.28 -5.71
C ARG A 68 -17.65 0.03 -5.23
N GLY A 69 -16.91 1.15 -5.28
CA GLY A 69 -17.35 2.42 -4.71
C GLY A 69 -17.64 2.35 -3.21
N ALA A 70 -17.01 1.42 -2.51
CA ALA A 70 -17.21 1.22 -1.07
C ALA A 70 -16.65 2.41 -0.26
N ALA A 71 -16.96 2.43 1.03
CA ALA A 71 -16.33 3.35 1.96
C ALA A 71 -14.82 3.04 2.06
N LEU A 72 -14.00 4.08 2.00
CA LEU A 72 -12.57 3.95 2.31
C LEU A 72 -12.41 3.66 3.81
N PRO A 73 -11.33 2.99 4.22
CA PRO A 73 -11.09 2.76 5.64
C PRO A 73 -10.87 4.09 6.38
N ASP A 74 -11.40 4.19 7.61
CA ASP A 74 -11.40 5.43 8.39
C ASP A 74 -9.99 5.95 8.72
N ARG A 75 -9.00 5.05 8.72
CA ARG A 75 -7.60 5.34 9.05
C ARG A 75 -6.66 4.49 8.21
N SER A 76 -5.58 5.10 7.76
CA SER A 76 -4.45 4.44 7.12
C SER A 76 -3.14 4.98 7.71
N ALA A 77 -2.24 4.08 8.09
CA ALA A 77 -0.95 4.42 8.71
C ALA A 77 0.17 3.52 8.17
N ILE A 78 0.31 3.50 6.84
CA ILE A 78 1.19 2.60 6.11
C ILE A 78 2.60 3.19 5.98
N ALA A 79 2.71 4.50 5.76
CA ALA A 79 3.96 5.21 5.68
C ALA A 79 4.87 5.01 6.91
N PRO A 80 4.41 5.18 8.17
CA PRO A 80 5.28 4.95 9.33
C PRO A 80 5.78 3.50 9.41
N MET A 81 4.94 2.53 9.04
CA MET A 81 5.34 1.13 9.00
C MET A 81 6.39 0.85 7.91
N ALA A 82 6.26 1.50 6.75
CA ALA A 82 7.24 1.44 5.68
C ALA A 82 8.59 2.07 6.09
N GLU A 83 8.57 3.20 6.80
CA GLU A 83 9.77 3.83 7.35
C GLU A 83 10.48 2.92 8.35
N GLU A 84 9.74 2.26 9.24
CA GLU A 84 10.31 1.37 10.25
C GLU A 84 10.94 0.11 9.65
N THR A 85 10.31 -0.45 8.62
CA THR A 85 10.71 -1.74 8.02
C THR A 85 11.73 -1.56 6.88
N LEU A 86 11.46 -0.65 5.95
CA LEU A 86 12.30 -0.41 4.78
C LEU A 86 13.38 0.63 5.05
N GLY A 87 13.17 1.58 5.97
CA GLY A 87 14.16 2.62 6.29
C GLY A 87 15.46 2.09 6.89
N LYS A 88 15.45 0.85 7.39
CA LYS A 88 16.64 0.13 7.85
C LYS A 88 17.46 -0.46 6.68
N ARG A 89 16.91 -0.49 5.46
CA ARG A 89 17.56 -1.02 4.25
C ARG A 89 18.29 0.12 3.51
N GLN A 90 19.43 -0.19 2.88
CA GLN A 90 20.17 0.75 2.04
C GLN A 90 19.53 0.87 0.64
N LEU A 91 18.26 1.28 0.60
CA LEU A 91 17.46 1.41 -0.61
C LEU A 91 16.98 2.86 -0.78
N PRO A 92 16.84 3.37 -2.02
CA PRO A 92 16.33 4.72 -2.27
C PRO A 92 14.80 4.79 -2.13
N ILE A 93 14.28 4.52 -0.93
CA ILE A 93 12.84 4.39 -0.67
C ILE A 93 12.09 5.71 -0.53
N ALA A 94 12.78 6.85 -0.63
CA ALA A 94 12.18 8.16 -0.35
C ALA A 94 10.91 8.43 -1.16
N ASN A 95 10.90 8.03 -2.45
CA ASN A 95 9.73 8.17 -3.32
C ASN A 95 8.58 7.27 -2.84
N LEU A 96 8.86 6.00 -2.55
CA LEU A 96 7.86 5.06 -2.04
C LEU A 96 7.23 5.57 -0.74
N ILE A 97 8.03 6.03 0.22
CA ILE A 97 7.54 6.59 1.49
C ILE A 97 6.68 7.83 1.25
N ALA A 98 7.08 8.72 0.35
CA ALA A 98 6.27 9.90 0.01
C ALA A 98 4.91 9.51 -0.57
N THR A 99 4.87 8.56 -1.51
CA THR A 99 3.62 8.05 -2.10
C THR A 99 2.72 7.37 -1.05
N LEU A 100 3.30 6.58 -0.15
CA LEU A 100 2.53 5.95 0.95
C LEU A 100 1.96 6.99 1.92
N ARG A 101 2.71 8.05 2.21
CA ARG A 101 2.23 9.15 3.07
C ARG A 101 1.11 9.94 2.40
N ASP A 102 1.16 10.10 1.08
CA ASP A 102 0.07 10.68 0.30
C ASP A 102 -1.19 9.81 0.37
N LEU A 103 -1.04 8.48 0.21
CA LEU A 103 -2.15 7.54 0.36
C LEU A 103 -2.78 7.61 1.76
N ASP A 104 -1.97 7.61 2.81
CA ASP A 104 -2.46 7.69 4.18
C ASP A 104 -3.32 8.94 4.40
N ARG A 105 -2.89 10.08 3.85
CA ARG A 105 -3.67 11.33 3.88
C ARG A 105 -4.94 11.23 3.07
N LEU A 106 -4.87 10.81 1.81
CA LEU A 106 -6.04 10.71 0.93
C LEU A 106 -7.12 9.78 1.48
N ILE A 107 -6.72 8.66 2.10
CA ILE A 107 -7.63 7.71 2.72
C ILE A 107 -8.25 8.30 3.99
N THR A 108 -7.44 8.86 4.88
CA THR A 108 -7.90 9.39 6.19
C THR A 108 -8.72 10.69 6.06
N GLN A 109 -8.53 11.47 4.98
CA GLN A 109 -9.20 12.76 4.78
C GLN A 109 -10.58 12.66 4.10
N THR A 110 -11.10 11.47 3.86
CA THR A 110 -12.44 11.31 3.27
C THR A 110 -13.51 11.37 4.36
N ASP A 111 -13.92 12.59 4.71
CA ASP A 111 -15.14 12.91 5.51
C ASP A 111 -16.31 13.26 4.57
#